data_AF-A0A3M1FWU2-F1
#
_entry.id   AF-A0A3M1FWU2-F1
#
_cell.length_a   1.000
_cell.length_b   1.000
_cell.length_c   1.000
_cell.angle_alpha   90.00
_cell.angle_beta   90.00
_cell.angle_gamma   90.00
#
_symmetry.space_group_name_H-M   'P 1'
#
loop_
_entity.id
_entity.type
_entity.pdbx_description
1 polymer ?
#
loop_
_entity_poly.entity_id
_entity_poly.type
_entity_poly.pdbx_seq_one_letter_code
_entity_poly.pdbx_strand_id
1 'polypeptide(L)'
;AITVKGKLPTDASKATLLAVVSNGGVASQSTDTSSKSNFKLKVSGKDARLLFTIKNKSVPVLWAVLKGKKVLPVKKAIKKKICGNQNVFGLTVIKKNVKGKKQKILFTVVSSSEGDPSYVYVKRIKNGKNKNKKLKLKKLVDKSVKVSLNSDCSPLGNALTLGLVRNSSSARVLASSPGDADSDGMPDEVDVDVDNDGVMNNYDTDYSTPANSFMIFTNLKVSMPETLNTHVLPSVSTDDIDTLLQTHQTMAIEVKGDEDSGDTSELDCGTLNYCSAGGTGKKLEDGSDFPGTAGGANDSDGDGLGEITKGSTNDFQLQTGASSSDISAGDTITQIVTTSDGKETTYTASLQFVFYSTPAVKSIVFNEGDASEKTFTPTYPVSEGDEGTTSNPIQVSADASGNITMKITVYRPQRPGITAAGEASVMDIGNSLISIDIPNAPSDGSSSGNGPGGCPVTSYTESDPDLEISGEKLQDTAGDYDSSSTDSDGNTTVTFTVDLTSCLASASETFDVGEKVSLDIAFSSTAGDNAAQKIWLERTS
;
A
#
# COMPACT_ATOMS: atom_id res chain seq x y z
N ALA A 1 -18.39 10.01 33.61
CA ALA A 1 -18.63 10.59 32.28
C ALA A 1 -18.21 12.05 32.24
N ILE A 2 -17.36 12.42 31.28
CA ILE A 2 -16.90 13.78 31.00
C ILE A 2 -17.87 14.39 29.98
N THR A 3 -18.32 15.63 30.17
CA THR A 3 -19.07 16.37 29.14
C THR A 3 -18.19 17.46 28.54
N VAL A 4 -17.81 17.31 27.27
CA VAL A 4 -17.04 18.29 26.50
C VAL A 4 -18.01 19.20 25.76
N LYS A 5 -17.81 20.52 25.83
CA LYS A 5 -18.57 21.51 25.07
C LYS A 5 -17.61 22.42 24.32
N GLY A 6 -17.91 22.73 23.07
CA GLY A 6 -17.07 23.59 22.25
C GLY A 6 -17.84 24.23 21.10
N LYS A 7 -17.19 25.17 20.41
CA LYS A 7 -17.72 25.82 19.20
C LYS A 7 -16.84 25.45 18.01
N LEU A 8 -17.42 24.88 16.96
CA LEU A 8 -16.72 24.55 15.71
C LEU A 8 -16.51 25.82 14.86
N PRO A 9 -15.51 25.83 13.95
CA PRO A 9 -15.36 26.90 12.96
C PRO A 9 -16.63 27.09 12.12
N THR A 10 -16.88 28.30 11.64
CA THR A 10 -18.12 28.66 10.93
C THR A 10 -18.32 27.96 9.58
N ASP A 11 -17.27 27.36 9.01
CA ASP A 11 -17.31 26.59 7.75
C ASP A 11 -17.33 25.07 8.00
N ALA A 12 -17.53 24.62 9.24
CA ALA A 12 -17.44 23.22 9.65
C ALA A 12 -18.79 22.46 9.56
N SER A 13 -19.66 22.80 8.61
CA SER A 13 -20.94 22.12 8.41
C SER A 13 -20.82 20.61 8.10
N LYS A 14 -19.60 20.10 7.93
CA LYS A 14 -19.26 18.70 7.63
C LYS A 14 -18.03 18.20 8.42
N ALA A 15 -17.93 18.53 9.70
CA ALA A 15 -16.83 18.07 10.56
C ALA A 15 -17.28 16.94 11.48
N THR A 16 -16.51 15.84 11.52
CA THR A 16 -16.72 14.73 12.45
C THR A 16 -15.81 14.92 13.66
N LEU A 17 -16.39 14.81 14.86
CA LEU A 17 -15.65 14.90 16.12
C LEU A 17 -15.50 13.50 16.71
N LEU A 18 -14.26 13.04 16.79
CA LEU A 18 -13.91 11.77 17.41
C LEU A 18 -13.30 12.05 18.79
N ALA A 19 -13.78 11.37 19.83
CA ALA A 19 -13.10 11.36 21.12
C ALA A 19 -12.55 9.98 21.42
N VAL A 20 -11.22 9.91 21.49
CA VAL A 20 -10.50 8.68 21.82
C VAL A 20 -10.20 8.70 23.31
N VAL A 21 -10.71 7.71 24.03
CA VAL A 21 -10.56 7.59 25.48
C VAL A 21 -9.40 6.65 25.77
N SER A 22 -8.58 6.96 26.77
CA SER A 22 -7.30 6.26 27.08
C SER A 22 -7.39 4.76 27.40
N ASN A 23 -8.58 4.17 27.39
CA ASN A 23 -8.81 2.77 27.74
C ASN A 23 -9.39 1.97 26.54
N GLY A 24 -9.10 2.38 25.30
CA GLY A 24 -9.49 1.63 24.09
C GLY A 24 -10.96 1.76 23.68
N GLY A 25 -11.78 2.54 24.39
CA GLY A 25 -13.13 2.86 23.96
C GLY A 25 -13.14 4.04 23.00
N VAL A 26 -13.51 3.83 21.74
CA VAL A 26 -13.85 4.91 20.80
C VAL A 26 -15.30 5.32 21.06
N ALA A 27 -15.52 6.59 21.37
CA ALA A 27 -16.86 7.17 21.35
C ALA A 27 -16.92 8.14 20.16
N SER A 28 -17.43 7.66 19.03
CA SER A 28 -17.75 8.51 17.89
C SER A 28 -19.11 9.18 18.15
N GLN A 29 -19.22 10.48 17.88
CA GLN A 29 -20.51 11.13 17.76
C GLN A 29 -20.45 12.01 16.52
N SER A 30 -21.04 11.53 15.44
CA SER A 30 -21.33 12.37 14.28
C SER A 30 -22.36 13.41 14.70
N THR A 31 -22.04 14.69 14.55
CA THR A 31 -23.04 15.75 14.69
C THR A 31 -23.14 16.46 13.36
N ASP A 32 -24.27 16.28 12.70
CA ASP A 32 -24.62 17.05 11.52
C ASP A 32 -24.99 18.47 11.99
N THR A 33 -24.15 19.45 11.67
CA THR A 33 -24.28 20.78 12.29
C THR A 33 -25.06 21.73 11.39
N SER A 34 -26.37 21.80 11.61
CA SER A 34 -27.16 22.93 11.12
C SER A 34 -26.69 24.24 11.80
N SER A 35 -26.16 25.15 10.98
CA SER A 35 -25.87 26.60 11.12
C SER A 35 -25.37 27.23 12.44
N LYS A 36 -25.28 26.53 13.58
CA LYS A 36 -24.87 27.09 14.88
C LYS A 36 -23.91 26.20 15.68
N SER A 37 -22.97 25.55 14.99
CA SER A 37 -21.57 25.29 15.41
C SER A 37 -21.23 25.10 16.91
N ASN A 38 -22.09 24.51 17.76
CA ASN A 38 -21.78 24.15 19.14
C ASN A 38 -21.99 22.66 19.33
N PHE A 39 -21.00 21.95 19.89
CA PHE A 39 -21.11 20.53 20.18
C PHE A 39 -21.14 20.25 21.68
N LYS A 40 -21.73 19.11 22.05
CA LYS A 40 -21.76 18.60 23.44
C LYS A 40 -21.55 17.09 23.43
N LEU A 41 -20.33 16.65 23.70
CA LEU A 41 -19.95 15.24 23.70
C LEU A 41 -19.91 14.69 25.13
N LYS A 42 -20.55 13.55 25.39
CA LYS A 42 -20.44 12.82 26.67
C LYS A 42 -19.51 11.62 26.47
N VAL A 43 -18.42 11.58 27.22
CA VAL A 43 -17.39 10.53 27.11
C VAL A 43 -17.29 9.75 28.42
N SER A 44 -17.37 8.43 28.38
CA SER A 44 -17.19 7.54 29.53
C SER A 44 -15.70 7.17 29.72
N GLY A 45 -14.93 8.02 30.39
CA GLY A 45 -13.57 7.69 30.82
C GLY A 45 -12.89 8.81 31.59
N LYS A 46 -11.66 8.56 32.08
CA LYS A 46 -10.88 9.49 32.91
C LYS A 46 -9.95 10.40 32.11
N ASP A 47 -9.54 9.97 30.91
CA ASP A 47 -8.71 10.73 29.97
C ASP A 47 -9.28 10.61 28.54
N ALA A 48 -9.41 11.73 27.82
CA ALA A 48 -9.95 11.76 26.46
C ALA A 48 -9.14 12.71 25.57
N ARG A 49 -8.73 12.22 24.40
CA ARG A 49 -8.16 12.97 23.28
C ARG A 49 -9.29 13.34 22.32
N LEU A 50 -9.21 14.52 21.70
CA LEU A 50 -10.20 14.98 20.72
C LEU A 50 -9.52 15.04 19.36
N LEU A 51 -9.99 14.22 18.44
CA LEU A 51 -9.62 14.25 17.03
C LEU A 51 -10.75 14.96 16.28
N PHE A 52 -10.38 15.85 15.36
CA PHE A 52 -11.34 16.52 14.49
C PHE A 52 -10.98 16.11 13.07
N THR A 53 -11.94 15.53 12.36
CA THR A 53 -11.81 15.30 10.93
C THR A 53 -12.71 16.31 10.22
N ILE A 54 -12.19 16.91 9.16
CA ILE A 54 -12.97 17.68 8.20
C ILE A 54 -13.07 16.75 7.01
N LYS A 55 -14.28 16.51 6.46
CA LYS A 55 -14.45 15.62 5.31
C LYS A 55 -13.36 15.95 4.26
N ASN A 56 -12.57 14.93 3.87
CA ASN A 56 -11.49 14.92 2.88
C ASN A 56 -10.05 15.26 3.35
N LYS A 57 -9.74 15.41 4.65
CA LYS A 57 -8.33 15.45 5.14
C LYS A 57 -8.17 14.88 6.54
N SER A 58 -7.45 13.76 6.67
CA SER A 58 -7.01 13.18 7.94
C SER A 58 -5.67 13.81 8.34
N VAL A 59 -5.70 14.92 9.08
CA VAL A 59 -4.46 15.58 9.56
C VAL A 59 -4.65 16.03 11.00
N PRO A 60 -3.67 15.85 11.91
CA PRO A 60 -3.68 16.53 13.20
C PRO A 60 -3.86 18.04 13.01
N VAL A 61 -4.89 18.61 13.64
CA VAL A 61 -5.29 20.00 13.41
C VAL A 61 -4.18 20.97 13.86
N LEU A 62 -3.47 21.52 12.87
CA LEU A 62 -2.61 22.68 13.06
C LEU A 62 -3.46 23.91 13.36
N TRP A 63 -3.29 24.53 14.53
CA TRP A 63 -4.16 25.62 14.98
C TRP A 63 -3.64 27.01 14.56
N ALA A 64 -2.33 27.18 14.54
CA ALA A 64 -1.68 28.44 14.15
C ALA A 64 -0.22 28.23 13.73
N VAL A 65 0.32 29.20 13.01
CA VAL A 65 1.71 29.26 12.54
C VAL A 65 2.44 30.40 13.23
N LEU A 66 3.59 30.15 13.84
CA LEU A 66 4.44 31.13 14.50
C LEU A 66 5.64 31.47 13.60
N LYS A 67 5.85 32.75 13.27
CA LYS A 67 7.04 33.26 12.56
C LYS A 67 7.69 34.34 13.42
N GLY A 68 8.87 34.07 13.97
CA GLY A 68 9.49 34.92 15.00
C GLY A 68 8.56 35.11 16.21
N LYS A 69 8.18 36.37 16.51
CA LYS A 69 7.27 36.72 17.63
C LYS A 69 5.77 36.76 17.25
N LYS A 70 5.41 36.53 15.98
CA LYS A 70 4.04 36.70 15.48
C LYS A 70 3.35 35.35 15.29
N VAL A 71 2.19 35.18 15.94
CA VAL A 71 1.28 34.03 15.75
C VAL A 71 0.23 34.39 14.69
N LEU A 72 0.12 33.57 13.66
CA LEU A 72 -0.81 33.74 12.54
C LEU A 72 -1.78 32.56 12.48
N PRO A 73 -3.09 32.79 12.25
CA PRO A 73 -3.99 31.72 11.85
C PRO A 73 -3.49 31.07 10.55
N VAL A 74 -3.64 29.74 10.42
CA VAL A 74 -3.15 28.95 9.26
C VAL A 74 -3.58 29.58 7.92
N LYS A 75 -4.87 29.90 7.76
CA LYS A 75 -5.42 30.59 6.57
C LYS A 75 -4.69 31.89 6.20
N LYS A 76 -4.19 32.62 7.21
CA LYS A 76 -3.44 33.87 7.03
C LYS A 76 -1.95 33.62 6.75
N ALA A 77 -1.41 32.49 7.18
CA ALA A 77 -0.05 32.06 6.86
C ALA A 77 0.04 31.54 5.41
N ILE A 78 -0.92 30.71 4.98
CA ILE A 78 -1.07 30.24 3.58
C ILE A 78 -1.19 31.43 2.63
N LYS A 79 -2.15 32.34 2.89
CA LYS A 79 -2.37 33.55 2.06
C LYS A 79 -1.14 34.45 1.95
N LYS A 80 -0.22 34.36 2.92
CA LYS A 80 1.01 35.16 2.95
C LYS A 80 2.25 34.39 2.49
N LYS A 81 2.11 33.15 2.01
CA LYS A 81 3.21 32.27 1.63
C LYS A 81 4.31 32.22 2.70
N ILE A 82 3.87 32.09 3.96
CA ILE A 82 4.77 32.11 5.12
C ILE A 82 5.28 30.71 5.46
N CYS A 83 4.52 29.67 5.12
CA CYS A 83 4.86 28.28 5.37
C CYS A 83 5.91 27.79 4.37
N GLY A 84 6.75 26.83 4.77
CA GLY A 84 7.95 26.42 4.02
C GLY A 84 9.21 27.28 4.24
N ASN A 85 9.13 28.41 4.97
CA ASN A 85 10.31 29.22 5.30
C ASN A 85 11.04 28.68 6.54
N GLN A 86 12.36 28.84 6.60
CA GLN A 86 13.14 28.60 7.82
C GLN A 86 12.66 29.50 8.98
N ASN A 87 12.65 28.97 10.22
CA ASN A 87 12.20 29.62 11.45
C ASN A 87 10.67 29.85 11.58
N VAL A 88 9.89 28.93 11.02
CA VAL A 88 8.42 28.91 11.11
C VAL A 88 7.98 27.68 11.90
N PHE A 89 7.09 27.87 12.88
CA PHE A 89 6.66 26.83 13.81
C PHE A 89 5.16 26.54 13.71
N GLY A 90 4.79 25.27 13.75
CA GLY A 90 3.42 24.81 13.91
C GLY A 90 2.99 24.80 15.38
N LEU A 91 1.73 25.15 15.67
CA LEU A 91 1.16 25.06 17.01
C LEU A 91 -0.04 24.11 17.01
N THR A 92 0.09 23.00 17.74
CA THR A 92 -1.04 22.14 18.10
C THR A 92 -1.34 22.24 19.59
N VAL A 93 -2.59 21.96 19.96
CA VAL A 93 -3.12 22.18 21.31
C VAL A 93 -3.48 20.83 21.94
N ILE A 94 -2.75 20.43 22.97
CA ILE A 94 -3.07 19.25 23.78
C ILE A 94 -3.50 19.70 25.18
N LYS A 95 -4.61 19.19 25.70
CA LYS A 95 -5.09 19.61 27.02
C LYS A 95 -4.64 18.62 28.11
N LYS A 96 -3.65 18.99 28.93
CA LYS A 96 -3.22 18.18 30.08
C LYS A 96 -3.89 18.65 31.37
N ASN A 97 -4.63 17.77 32.05
CA ASN A 97 -5.09 18.04 33.42
C ASN A 97 -3.98 17.69 34.42
N VAL A 98 -3.54 18.69 35.19
CA VAL A 98 -2.70 18.46 36.38
C VAL A 98 -3.63 18.39 37.58
N LYS A 99 -3.56 17.30 38.36
CA LYS A 99 -4.38 17.08 39.57
C LYS A 99 -4.46 18.36 40.41
N GLY A 100 -5.68 18.84 40.64
CA GLY A 100 -6.00 19.82 41.69
C GLY A 100 -6.22 21.29 41.31
N LYS A 101 -5.92 21.78 40.09
CA LYS A 101 -6.25 23.19 39.72
C LYS A 101 -6.63 23.36 38.24
N LYS A 102 -7.72 24.12 38.00
CA LYS A 102 -8.34 24.44 36.68
C LYS A 102 -7.32 24.60 35.54
N GLN A 103 -7.40 23.64 34.61
CA GLN A 103 -6.96 23.54 33.20
C GLN A 103 -5.74 24.38 32.80
N LYS A 104 -4.62 23.70 32.57
CA LYS A 104 -3.51 24.20 31.75
C LYS A 104 -3.67 23.59 30.36
N ILE A 105 -3.69 24.44 29.34
CA ILE A 105 -3.61 24.02 27.94
C ILE A 105 -2.11 23.85 27.65
N LEU A 106 -1.71 22.65 27.20
CA LEU A 106 -0.36 22.36 26.73
C LEU A 106 -0.32 22.70 25.23
N PHE A 107 0.77 23.31 24.78
CA PHE A 107 0.98 23.61 23.37
C PHE A 107 2.20 22.82 22.94
N THR A 108 2.03 21.97 21.94
CA THR A 108 3.18 21.37 21.26
C THR A 108 3.63 22.36 20.20
N VAL A 109 4.90 22.75 20.25
CA VAL A 109 5.51 23.63 19.26
C VAL A 109 6.31 22.76 18.34
N VAL A 110 6.00 22.89 17.06
CA VAL A 110 6.58 22.08 16.01
C VAL A 110 7.62 22.95 15.29
N SER A 111 8.92 22.60 15.31
CA SER A 111 9.99 23.51 14.86
C SER A 111 10.66 23.13 13.54
N SER A 112 10.96 24.15 12.73
CA SER A 112 12.03 24.14 11.72
C SER A 112 13.30 24.82 12.30
N SER A 113 14.15 24.05 12.98
CA SER A 113 15.44 24.44 13.62
C SER A 113 15.39 25.46 14.78
N GLU A 114 16.43 25.44 15.64
CA GLU A 114 16.46 26.06 16.99
C GLU A 114 16.68 27.58 17.01
N GLY A 115 15.97 28.27 17.93
CA GLY A 115 16.45 29.52 18.55
C GLY A 115 15.49 30.72 18.57
N ASP A 116 14.66 30.85 19.61
CA ASP A 116 14.44 32.05 20.48
C ASP A 116 13.15 31.87 21.34
N PRO A 117 13.04 32.44 22.56
CA PRO A 117 11.85 32.24 23.40
C PRO A 117 10.68 33.14 22.97
N SER A 118 9.69 32.55 22.31
CA SER A 118 8.41 33.20 21.99
C SER A 118 7.38 33.12 23.13
N TYR A 119 6.38 34.02 23.14
CA TYR A 119 5.31 34.05 24.16
C TYR A 119 3.96 33.82 23.48
N VAL A 120 3.11 32.94 24.03
CA VAL A 120 1.71 32.76 23.58
C VAL A 120 0.76 33.34 24.62
N TYR A 121 -0.24 34.09 24.15
CA TYR A 121 -1.31 34.64 24.97
C TYR A 121 -2.41 33.60 25.13
N VAL A 122 -2.48 32.99 26.31
CA VAL A 122 -3.57 32.05 26.63
C VAL A 122 -4.67 32.80 27.37
N LYS A 123 -5.89 32.78 26.84
CA LYS A 123 -7.06 33.38 27.49
C LYS A 123 -7.48 32.49 28.67
N ARG A 124 -7.15 32.93 29.89
CA ARG A 124 -7.53 32.21 31.12
C ARG A 124 -8.89 32.70 31.59
N ILE A 125 -9.91 31.85 31.55
CA ILE A 125 -11.21 32.13 32.19
C ILE A 125 -11.14 31.54 33.60
N LYS A 126 -11.03 32.40 34.61
CA LYS A 126 -11.10 32.01 36.02
C LYS A 126 -12.30 32.72 36.63
N ASN A 127 -13.33 31.95 37.02
CA ASN A 127 -14.55 32.45 37.66
C ASN A 127 -15.22 33.59 36.88
N GLY A 128 -15.44 33.42 35.57
CA GLY A 128 -16.20 34.37 34.75
C GLY A 128 -15.51 35.71 34.42
N LYS A 129 -14.31 35.99 34.95
CA LYS A 129 -13.57 37.24 34.62
C LYS A 129 -12.35 36.96 33.74
N ASN A 130 -12.29 37.65 32.60
CA ASN A 130 -11.17 37.59 31.65
C ASN A 130 -9.91 38.18 32.30
N LYS A 131 -8.86 37.36 32.46
CA LYS A 131 -7.51 37.87 32.75
C LYS A 131 -6.53 37.35 31.71
N ASN A 132 -6.05 38.24 30.85
CA ASN A 132 -4.96 37.96 29.92
C ASN A 132 -3.67 37.79 30.74
N LYS A 133 -3.18 36.55 30.91
CA LYS A 133 -1.90 36.31 31.59
C LYS A 133 -0.89 35.83 30.55
N LYS A 134 0.18 36.62 30.33
CA LYS A 134 1.33 36.21 29.49
C LYS A 134 2.00 35.01 30.15
N LEU A 135 2.08 33.88 29.46
CA LEU A 135 2.82 32.70 29.89
C LEU A 135 4.13 32.60 29.07
N LYS A 136 5.24 32.30 29.73
CA LYS A 136 6.53 32.05 29.06
C LYS A 136 6.52 30.61 28.51
N LEU A 137 6.74 30.41 27.21
CA LEU A 137 6.68 29.09 26.56
C LEU A 137 7.65 28.07 27.15
N LYS A 138 8.81 28.48 27.65
CA LYS A 138 9.88 27.59 28.16
C LYS A 138 9.43 26.53 29.18
N LYS A 139 8.25 26.67 29.81
CA LYS A 139 7.70 25.69 30.79
C LYS A 139 6.50 24.87 30.29
N LEU A 140 6.06 25.08 29.05
CA LEU A 140 4.84 24.46 28.48
C LEU A 140 5.07 23.74 27.16
N VAL A 141 6.27 23.86 26.60
CA VAL A 141 6.67 23.29 25.31
C VAL A 141 7.50 22.05 25.59
N ASP A 142 7.05 20.93 25.04
CA ASP A 142 7.93 19.79 24.85
C ASP A 142 8.83 20.08 23.65
N LYS A 143 10.15 20.02 23.85
CA LYS A 143 11.15 20.33 22.82
C LYS A 143 11.59 19.09 22.04
N SER A 144 11.13 17.91 22.45
CA SER A 144 11.48 16.64 21.84
C SER A 144 10.75 16.37 20.52
N VAL A 145 9.64 17.06 20.24
CA VAL A 145 8.80 16.83 19.05
C VAL A 145 9.07 17.90 17.99
N LYS A 146 9.64 17.51 16.85
CA LYS A 146 9.88 18.37 15.68
C LYS A 146 9.15 17.76 14.48
N VAL A 147 8.34 18.54 13.78
CA VAL A 147 7.68 18.16 12.50
C VAL A 147 7.87 19.34 11.55
N SER A 148 8.34 19.12 10.33
CA SER A 148 8.56 20.25 9.42
C SER A 148 7.20 20.75 8.87
N LEU A 149 7.13 21.84 8.10
CA LEU A 149 5.87 22.28 7.45
C LEU A 149 6.10 22.51 5.96
N ASN A 150 5.22 22.04 5.09
CA ASN A 150 5.27 22.34 3.66
C ASN A 150 4.76 23.77 3.35
N SER A 151 4.78 24.17 2.07
CA SER A 151 4.31 25.49 1.60
C SER A 151 2.83 25.77 1.91
N ASP A 152 2.02 24.73 2.10
CA ASP A 152 0.59 24.80 2.39
C ASP A 152 0.28 24.77 3.89
N CYS A 153 1.30 24.86 4.73
CA CYS A 153 1.20 24.80 6.18
C CYS A 153 0.69 23.45 6.71
N SER A 154 0.87 22.36 5.97
CA SER A 154 0.69 21.01 6.49
C SER A 154 1.94 20.58 7.24
N PRO A 155 1.81 19.90 8.41
CA PRO A 155 2.91 19.13 8.98
C PRO A 155 3.53 18.25 7.90
N LEU A 156 4.83 18.35 7.70
CA LEU A 156 5.66 17.30 7.11
C LEU A 156 5.75 16.19 8.15
N GLY A 157 4.60 15.55 8.41
CA GLY A 157 4.54 14.22 8.99
C GLY A 157 4.38 13.20 7.87
N ASN A 158 4.48 11.93 8.22
CA ASN A 158 4.70 10.79 7.34
C ASN A 158 3.60 10.46 6.32
N ALA A 159 2.52 11.23 6.20
CA ALA A 159 1.55 11.04 5.11
C ALA A 159 2.15 11.24 3.70
N LEU A 160 3.29 11.94 3.57
CA LEU A 160 4.02 12.01 2.29
C LEU A 160 5.00 10.86 2.12
N THR A 161 5.48 10.27 3.22
CA THR A 161 6.38 9.11 3.23
C THR A 161 5.61 7.79 3.33
N LEU A 162 4.31 7.87 3.57
CA LEU A 162 3.36 6.79 3.81
C LEU A 162 3.65 5.89 5.02
N GLY A 163 4.64 6.22 5.85
CA GLY A 163 5.14 5.30 6.89
C GLY A 163 6.65 5.09 6.79
N LEU A 164 7.15 5.00 5.55
CA LEU A 164 8.54 4.68 5.26
C LEU A 164 9.49 5.81 5.69
N VAL A 165 10.09 5.72 6.88
CA VAL A 165 11.09 6.69 7.34
C VAL A 165 12.49 6.11 7.15
N ARG A 166 13.12 6.40 6.00
CA ARG A 166 14.55 6.12 5.82
C ARG A 166 15.39 7.04 6.71
N ASN A 167 15.62 6.59 7.94
CA ASN A 167 16.78 6.91 8.75
C ASN A 167 17.11 8.42 8.89
N SER A 168 16.21 9.18 9.51
CA SER A 168 16.63 10.41 10.20
C SER A 168 16.12 10.37 11.64
N SER A 169 17.04 10.54 12.58
CA SER A 169 16.84 10.51 14.04
C SER A 169 15.92 11.63 14.58
N SER A 170 15.06 12.20 13.73
CA SER A 170 14.41 13.50 13.92
C SER A 170 12.88 13.46 13.87
N ALA A 171 12.25 12.32 13.57
CA ALA A 171 10.79 12.22 13.43
C ALA A 171 10.12 11.14 14.30
N ARG A 172 10.76 10.63 15.36
CA ARG A 172 10.03 9.82 16.35
C ARG A 172 9.03 10.70 17.11
N VAL A 173 7.73 10.52 16.87
CA VAL A 173 6.69 11.08 17.72
C VAL A 173 6.79 10.34 19.05
N LEU A 174 7.41 10.93 20.06
CA LEU A 174 7.52 10.31 21.38
C LEU A 174 6.15 10.24 22.08
N ALA A 175 5.36 9.23 21.72
CA ALA A 175 4.43 8.47 22.53
C ALA A 175 3.63 7.54 21.60
N SER A 176 3.85 6.22 21.72
CA SER A 176 3.00 5.15 21.18
C SER A 176 1.53 5.56 21.32
N SER A 177 0.94 6.05 20.23
CA SER A 177 -0.49 6.23 20.20
C SER A 177 -1.06 4.84 19.95
N PRO A 178 -2.17 4.44 20.60
CA PRO A 178 -2.82 3.19 20.23
C PRO A 178 -3.16 3.23 18.74
N GLY A 179 -2.70 2.24 17.97
CA GLY A 179 -2.84 2.19 16.52
C GLY A 179 -1.82 3.05 15.76
N ASP A 180 -0.56 3.11 16.21
CA ASP A 180 0.59 3.84 15.62
C ASP A 180 1.85 3.25 16.30
N ALA A 181 2.21 2.04 15.87
CA ALA A 181 3.11 1.11 16.54
C ALA A 181 4.54 1.63 16.62
N ASP A 182 5.06 2.18 15.51
CA ASP A 182 6.40 2.73 15.41
C ASP A 182 6.49 4.22 15.84
N SER A 183 5.33 4.86 16.05
CA SER A 183 5.18 6.24 16.50
C SER A 183 5.73 7.28 15.51
N ASP A 184 5.41 7.10 14.24
CA ASP A 184 5.80 7.95 13.12
C ASP A 184 4.70 9.00 12.77
N GLY A 185 3.51 8.79 13.34
CA GLY A 185 2.34 9.64 13.22
C GLY A 185 1.34 9.19 12.14
N MET A 186 1.52 8.02 11.53
CA MET A 186 0.56 7.30 10.70
C MET A 186 -0.20 6.28 11.57
N PRO A 187 -1.53 6.15 11.39
CA PRO A 187 -2.26 5.04 12.01
C PRO A 187 -1.91 3.70 11.37
N ASP A 188 -1.76 2.64 12.17
CA ASP A 188 -1.37 1.29 11.70
C ASP A 188 -2.25 0.81 10.53
N GLU A 189 -3.52 1.19 10.46
CA GLU A 189 -4.45 0.77 9.41
C GLU A 189 -4.17 1.38 8.01
N VAL A 190 -3.40 2.46 7.94
CA VAL A 190 -3.09 3.18 6.69
C VAL A 190 -1.60 3.48 6.53
N ASP A 191 -0.80 2.92 7.41
CA ASP A 191 0.66 2.92 7.33
C ASP A 191 1.10 1.80 6.38
N VAL A 192 2.13 2.05 5.58
CA VAL A 192 2.70 1.05 4.66
C VAL A 192 3.92 0.33 5.23
N ASP A 193 4.42 0.75 6.39
CA ASP A 193 5.61 0.22 7.07
C ASP A 193 5.42 0.42 8.58
N VAL A 194 4.58 -0.42 9.19
CA VAL A 194 4.03 -0.23 10.56
C VAL A 194 5.08 -0.32 11.66
N ASP A 195 6.20 -1.01 11.40
CA ASP A 195 7.29 -1.16 12.36
C ASP A 195 8.55 -0.36 12.00
N ASN A 196 8.58 0.20 10.78
CA ASN A 196 9.59 1.13 10.27
C ASN A 196 10.97 0.51 10.20
N ASP A 197 11.00 -0.73 9.77
CA ASP A 197 12.20 -1.45 9.38
C ASP A 197 12.61 -1.18 7.92
N GLY A 198 11.73 -0.51 7.15
CA GLY A 198 11.93 -0.15 5.75
C GLY A 198 11.40 -1.18 4.75
N VAL A 199 10.70 -2.22 5.22
CA VAL A 199 9.99 -3.22 4.42
C VAL A 199 8.51 -2.88 4.40
N MET A 200 7.88 -2.94 3.23
CA MET A 200 6.44 -2.70 3.14
C MET A 200 5.67 -3.82 3.83
N ASN A 201 4.57 -3.49 4.51
CA ASN A 201 3.76 -4.42 5.30
C ASN A 201 3.35 -5.71 4.55
N ASN A 202 3.09 -5.63 3.24
CA ASN A 202 2.73 -6.82 2.46
C ASN A 202 3.90 -7.81 2.26
N TYR A 203 5.14 -7.31 2.33
CA TYR A 203 6.40 -8.04 2.16
C TYR A 203 7.13 -8.28 3.48
N ASP A 204 6.58 -7.76 4.59
CA ASP A 204 7.13 -7.94 5.93
C ASP A 204 6.52 -9.20 6.57
N THR A 205 7.38 -10.12 6.99
CA THR A 205 6.98 -11.36 7.66
C THR A 205 6.53 -11.14 9.11
N ASP A 206 6.96 -10.04 9.72
CA ASP A 206 6.62 -9.69 11.10
C ASP A 206 5.36 -8.80 11.19
N TYR A 207 4.83 -8.34 10.05
CA TYR A 207 3.61 -7.57 9.97
C TYR A 207 2.37 -8.41 10.32
N SER A 208 1.48 -7.83 11.12
CA SER A 208 0.17 -8.38 11.41
C SER A 208 -0.91 -7.35 11.11
N THR A 209 -1.87 -7.71 10.26
CA THR A 209 -2.97 -6.82 9.88
C THR A 209 -3.73 -6.32 11.12
N PRO A 210 -3.90 -5.01 11.30
CA PRO A 210 -4.69 -4.46 12.40
C PRO A 210 -6.13 -4.95 12.38
N ALA A 211 -6.75 -5.11 13.56
CA ALA A 211 -8.09 -5.68 13.70
C ALA A 211 -9.21 -4.91 12.97
N ASN A 212 -9.03 -3.60 12.72
CA ASN A 212 -9.97 -2.77 11.97
C ASN A 212 -9.48 -2.45 10.55
N SER A 213 -8.63 -3.32 10.01
CA SER A 213 -8.08 -3.22 8.66
C SER A 213 -8.37 -4.49 7.85
N PHE A 214 -7.99 -4.47 6.59
CA PHE A 214 -8.12 -5.56 5.63
C PHE A 214 -6.95 -5.50 4.65
N MET A 215 -6.72 -6.57 3.92
CA MET A 215 -5.63 -6.63 2.97
C MET A 215 -6.05 -6.23 1.56
N ILE A 216 -5.15 -5.53 0.88
CA ILE A 216 -5.28 -5.13 -0.53
C ILE A 216 -4.02 -5.59 -1.24
N PHE A 217 -4.20 -6.27 -2.36
CA PHE A 217 -3.13 -6.85 -3.16
C PHE A 217 -3.21 -6.32 -4.58
N THR A 218 -2.05 -6.10 -5.19
CA THR A 218 -1.92 -5.74 -6.59
C THR A 218 -1.43 -6.91 -7.40
N ASN A 219 -2.03 -7.12 -8.58
CA ASN A 219 -1.61 -8.18 -9.49
C ASN A 219 -1.30 -7.61 -10.88
N LEU A 220 -0.16 -7.99 -11.44
CA LEU A 220 0.27 -7.60 -12.77
C LEU A 220 0.92 -8.77 -13.51
N LYS A 221 0.18 -9.36 -14.43
CA LYS A 221 0.62 -10.55 -15.17
C LYS A 221 0.57 -10.32 -16.65
N VAL A 222 1.68 -10.54 -17.34
CA VAL A 222 1.79 -10.26 -18.78
C VAL A 222 2.55 -11.35 -19.53
N SER A 223 2.32 -11.40 -20.84
CA SER A 223 3.12 -12.22 -21.75
C SER A 223 4.45 -11.54 -22.11
N MET A 224 5.41 -12.29 -22.66
CA MET A 224 6.71 -11.72 -23.07
C MET A 224 6.61 -10.45 -23.94
N PRO A 225 5.72 -10.38 -24.96
CA PRO A 225 5.60 -9.18 -25.80
C PRO A 225 5.14 -7.91 -25.07
N GLU A 226 4.46 -8.07 -23.94
CA GLU A 226 3.90 -6.99 -23.13
C GLU A 226 4.76 -6.69 -21.89
N THR A 227 5.96 -7.29 -21.82
CA THR A 227 6.87 -7.10 -20.70
C THR A 227 7.39 -5.68 -20.64
N LEU A 228 7.22 -5.07 -19.48
CA LEU A 228 7.80 -3.77 -19.14
C LEU A 228 8.74 -3.97 -17.96
N ASN A 229 10.03 -3.65 -18.13
CA ASN A 229 11.04 -3.66 -17.08
C ASN A 229 12.19 -2.72 -17.46
N THR A 230 12.60 -1.85 -16.54
CA THR A 230 13.59 -0.80 -16.81
C THR A 230 14.99 -1.34 -17.12
N HIS A 231 15.29 -2.58 -16.74
CA HIS A 231 16.61 -3.21 -16.98
C HIS A 231 16.77 -3.78 -18.39
N VAL A 232 15.66 -4.08 -19.08
CA VAL A 232 15.70 -4.70 -20.42
C VAL A 232 15.23 -3.76 -21.54
N LEU A 233 14.55 -2.67 -21.19
CA LEU A 233 14.11 -1.67 -22.14
C LEU A 233 14.99 -0.41 -22.08
N PRO A 234 15.36 0.18 -23.23
CA PRO A 234 16.22 1.37 -23.26
C PRO A 234 15.56 2.59 -22.60
N SER A 235 14.22 2.62 -22.56
CA SER A 235 13.42 3.61 -21.85
C SER A 235 12.03 3.05 -21.59
N VAL A 236 11.50 3.31 -20.40
CA VAL A 236 10.09 3.07 -20.06
C VAL A 236 9.40 4.43 -19.93
N SER A 237 8.41 4.70 -20.78
CA SER A 237 7.64 5.95 -20.72
C SER A 237 6.42 5.84 -19.81
N THR A 238 5.87 6.97 -19.39
CA THR A 238 4.60 7.00 -18.65
C THR A 238 3.46 6.39 -19.46
N ASP A 239 3.43 6.60 -20.77
CA ASP A 239 2.38 6.02 -21.64
C ASP A 239 2.48 4.48 -21.69
N ASP A 240 3.69 3.92 -21.64
CA ASP A 240 3.90 2.47 -21.57
C ASP A 240 3.36 1.92 -20.24
N ILE A 241 3.69 2.58 -19.12
CA ILE A 241 3.20 2.21 -17.78
C ILE A 241 1.68 2.32 -17.73
N ASP A 242 1.10 3.42 -18.22
CA ASP A 242 -0.34 3.65 -18.21
C ASP A 242 -1.08 2.59 -19.05
N THR A 243 -0.56 2.25 -20.23
CA THR A 243 -1.13 1.19 -21.06
C THR A 243 -1.10 -0.16 -20.35
N LEU A 244 0.02 -0.48 -19.72
CA LEU A 244 0.20 -1.71 -18.94
C LEU A 244 -0.79 -1.78 -17.78
N LEU A 245 -0.88 -0.72 -16.98
CA LEU A 245 -1.76 -0.64 -15.82
C LEU A 245 -3.24 -0.73 -16.22
N GLN A 246 -3.66 0.05 -17.21
CA GLN A 246 -5.04 0.09 -17.65
C GLN A 246 -5.52 -1.26 -18.22
N THR A 247 -4.60 -2.01 -18.83
CA THR A 247 -4.93 -3.29 -19.48
C THR A 247 -4.87 -4.46 -18.51
N HIS A 248 -3.81 -4.53 -17.70
CA HIS A 248 -3.44 -5.75 -16.99
C HIS A 248 -3.47 -5.64 -15.46
N GLN A 249 -3.48 -4.44 -14.89
CA GLN A 249 -3.47 -4.29 -13.44
C GLN A 249 -4.82 -4.67 -12.84
N THR A 250 -4.79 -5.68 -11.97
CA THR A 250 -5.93 -6.01 -11.11
C THR A 250 -5.57 -5.81 -9.64
N MET A 251 -6.61 -5.73 -8.82
CA MET A 251 -6.51 -5.65 -7.37
C MET A 251 -7.39 -6.73 -6.78
N ALA A 252 -6.84 -7.43 -5.79
CA ALA A 252 -7.57 -8.35 -4.95
C ALA A 252 -7.78 -7.69 -3.58
N ILE A 253 -9.03 -7.66 -3.12
CA ILE A 253 -9.43 -6.96 -1.90
C ILE A 253 -10.06 -7.98 -0.95
N GLU A 254 -9.44 -8.22 0.20
CA GLU A 254 -10.00 -9.12 1.22
C GLU A 254 -11.40 -8.64 1.62
N VAL A 255 -12.44 -9.48 1.52
CA VAL A 255 -13.82 -9.07 1.85
C VAL A 255 -14.11 -9.36 3.33
N LYS A 256 -14.40 -8.32 4.10
CA LYS A 256 -14.90 -8.44 5.48
C LYS A 256 -16.39 -8.77 5.50
N GLY A 257 -16.90 -9.19 6.66
CA GLY A 257 -18.29 -9.66 6.80
C GLY A 257 -18.47 -11.13 6.45
N ASP A 258 -19.64 -11.67 6.76
CA ASP A 258 -20.02 -13.05 6.45
C ASP A 258 -21.36 -13.12 5.73
N GLU A 259 -21.32 -13.29 4.40
CA GLU A 259 -22.51 -13.38 3.54
C GLU A 259 -23.43 -14.54 3.93
N ASP A 260 -22.87 -15.65 4.41
CA ASP A 260 -23.66 -16.79 4.89
C ASP A 260 -24.50 -16.43 6.13
N SER A 261 -24.05 -15.42 6.89
CA SER A 261 -24.76 -14.84 8.03
C SER A 261 -25.68 -13.67 7.64
N GLY A 262 -25.75 -13.34 6.34
CA GLY A 262 -26.55 -12.25 5.79
C GLY A 262 -25.94 -10.86 5.96
N ASP A 263 -24.62 -10.77 6.20
CA ASP A 263 -23.91 -9.50 6.19
C ASP A 263 -23.71 -9.01 4.74
N THR A 264 -23.72 -7.70 4.53
CA THR A 264 -23.33 -7.07 3.27
C THR A 264 -22.05 -6.26 3.45
N SER A 265 -21.28 -6.12 2.37
CA SER A 265 -20.01 -5.39 2.37
C SER A 265 -19.91 -4.47 1.17
N GLU A 266 -19.59 -3.21 1.43
CA GLU A 266 -19.51 -2.16 0.43
C GLU A 266 -18.17 -1.42 0.48
N LEU A 267 -17.65 -1.02 -0.67
CA LEU A 267 -16.45 -0.21 -0.80
C LEU A 267 -16.77 1.28 -0.89
N ASP A 268 -16.30 2.04 0.10
CA ASP A 268 -16.14 3.49 0.02
C ASP A 268 -14.70 3.82 -0.41
N CYS A 269 -14.58 4.14 -1.70
CA CYS A 269 -13.35 4.58 -2.34
C CYS A 269 -13.18 6.10 -2.35
N GLY A 270 -14.09 6.86 -1.74
CA GLY A 270 -14.04 8.31 -1.66
C GLY A 270 -14.01 9.00 -3.02
N THR A 271 -12.81 9.33 -3.51
CA THR A 271 -12.61 9.99 -4.80
C THR A 271 -11.66 9.22 -5.72
N LEU A 272 -11.30 7.99 -5.35
CA LEU A 272 -10.43 7.15 -6.16
C LEU A 272 -11.19 6.72 -7.41
N ASN A 273 -10.70 7.15 -8.57
CA ASN A 273 -11.43 7.01 -9.83
C ASN A 273 -11.59 5.55 -10.26
N TYR A 274 -10.76 4.64 -9.78
CA TYR A 274 -10.81 3.23 -10.19
C TYR A 274 -11.76 2.37 -9.38
N CYS A 275 -12.43 2.91 -8.36
CA CYS A 275 -13.46 2.18 -7.60
C CYS A 275 -14.60 3.06 -7.08
N SER A 276 -14.78 4.24 -7.68
CA SER A 276 -15.92 5.14 -7.41
C SER A 276 -16.86 5.20 -8.62
N ALA A 277 -18.13 5.55 -8.39
CA ALA A 277 -19.15 5.60 -9.44
C ALA A 277 -18.74 6.45 -10.67
N GLY A 278 -18.94 5.90 -11.87
CA GLY A 278 -18.54 6.52 -13.15
C GLY A 278 -17.03 6.46 -13.43
N GLY A 279 -16.31 5.67 -12.64
CA GLY A 279 -14.87 5.47 -12.71
C GLY A 279 -14.40 4.51 -13.80
N THR A 280 -13.13 4.12 -13.70
CA THR A 280 -12.47 3.18 -14.64
C THR A 280 -12.57 1.72 -14.22
N GLY A 281 -12.98 1.47 -12.97
CA GLY A 281 -13.01 0.16 -12.36
C GLY A 281 -14.02 -0.79 -12.96
N LYS A 282 -13.61 -2.06 -13.11
CA LYS A 282 -14.46 -3.16 -13.54
C LYS A 282 -14.30 -4.37 -12.65
N LYS A 283 -15.39 -5.07 -12.34
CA LYS A 283 -15.34 -6.37 -11.67
C LYS A 283 -14.64 -7.37 -12.60
N LEU A 284 -13.60 -8.04 -12.12
CA LEU A 284 -12.77 -8.91 -12.98
C LEU A 284 -13.55 -10.13 -13.49
N GLU A 285 -14.47 -10.65 -12.68
CA GLU A 285 -15.20 -11.90 -12.98
C GLU A 285 -16.11 -11.79 -14.22
N ASP A 286 -16.75 -10.64 -14.42
CA ASP A 286 -17.77 -10.44 -15.48
C ASP A 286 -17.56 -9.18 -16.33
N GLY A 287 -16.55 -8.36 -16.02
CA GLY A 287 -16.22 -7.13 -16.73
C GLY A 287 -17.22 -5.97 -16.53
N SER A 288 -18.17 -6.12 -15.60
CA SER A 288 -19.15 -5.07 -15.28
C SER A 288 -18.48 -3.86 -14.64
N ASP A 289 -18.99 -2.67 -14.91
CA ASP A 289 -18.49 -1.44 -14.29
C ASP A 289 -18.70 -1.50 -12.76
N PHE A 290 -17.71 -1.02 -12.00
CA PHE A 290 -17.72 -1.01 -10.54
C PHE A 290 -17.55 0.41 -9.98
N PRO A 291 -18.40 0.87 -9.05
CA PRO A 291 -19.60 0.21 -8.49
C PRO A 291 -20.79 0.15 -9.47
N GLY A 292 -20.60 0.61 -10.72
CA GLY A 292 -21.62 0.56 -11.74
C GLY A 292 -22.64 1.70 -11.61
N THR A 293 -23.89 1.44 -12.01
CA THR A 293 -24.98 2.42 -11.95
C THR A 293 -25.84 2.19 -10.72
N ALA A 294 -26.30 3.29 -10.09
CA ALA A 294 -27.23 3.23 -8.96
C ALA A 294 -28.47 2.35 -9.22
N GLY A 295 -28.75 1.44 -8.29
CA GLY A 295 -29.77 0.39 -8.41
C GLY A 295 -29.35 -0.80 -9.27
N GLY A 296 -28.05 -0.90 -9.59
CA GLY A 296 -27.44 -1.97 -10.39
C GLY A 296 -26.95 -3.13 -9.54
N ALA A 297 -26.30 -4.12 -10.17
CA ALA A 297 -25.82 -5.32 -9.46
C ALA A 297 -24.67 -5.06 -8.49
N ASN A 298 -23.90 -3.98 -8.69
CA ASN A 298 -22.73 -3.63 -7.90
C ASN A 298 -22.96 -2.37 -7.01
N ASP A 299 -24.18 -1.83 -7.01
CA ASP A 299 -24.63 -0.65 -6.24
C ASP A 299 -26.16 -0.75 -6.13
N SER A 300 -26.64 -1.75 -5.40
CA SER A 300 -28.04 -2.19 -5.42
C SER A 300 -28.99 -1.20 -4.72
N ASP A 301 -28.49 -0.44 -3.75
CA ASP A 301 -29.23 0.58 -3.02
C ASP A 301 -29.08 2.00 -3.62
N GLY A 302 -28.10 2.18 -4.52
CA GLY A 302 -27.88 3.40 -5.29
C GLY A 302 -27.21 4.52 -4.49
N ASP A 303 -26.49 4.18 -3.42
CA ASP A 303 -25.79 5.16 -2.59
C ASP A 303 -24.41 5.56 -3.15
N GLY A 304 -23.95 4.84 -4.18
CA GLY A 304 -22.70 5.06 -4.90
C GLY A 304 -21.50 4.32 -4.31
N LEU A 305 -21.71 3.46 -3.31
CA LEU A 305 -20.72 2.52 -2.81
C LEU A 305 -20.78 1.21 -3.59
N GLY A 306 -19.65 0.50 -3.64
CA GLY A 306 -19.54 -0.72 -4.42
C GLY A 306 -19.78 -1.97 -3.61
N GLU A 307 -20.87 -2.69 -3.89
CA GLU A 307 -21.18 -3.98 -3.27
C GLU A 307 -20.12 -5.02 -3.68
N ILE A 308 -19.45 -5.61 -2.69
CA ILE A 308 -18.40 -6.62 -2.89
C ILE A 308 -18.80 -7.93 -2.21
N THR A 309 -18.46 -9.03 -2.89
CA THR A 309 -18.70 -10.39 -2.39
C THR A 309 -17.42 -11.21 -2.41
N LYS A 310 -17.30 -12.17 -1.50
CA LYS A 310 -16.17 -13.09 -1.42
C LYS A 310 -16.10 -13.96 -2.68
N GLY A 311 -14.98 -13.88 -3.38
CA GLY A 311 -14.61 -14.87 -4.38
C GLY A 311 -14.13 -16.17 -3.74
N SER A 312 -13.70 -17.12 -4.57
CA SER A 312 -13.20 -18.43 -4.12
C SER A 312 -11.96 -18.37 -3.20
N THR A 313 -11.24 -17.26 -3.24
CA THR A 313 -10.05 -16.93 -2.44
C THR A 313 -10.38 -16.00 -1.27
N ASN A 314 -11.67 -15.78 -0.98
CA ASN A 314 -12.20 -14.84 0.03
C ASN A 314 -11.92 -13.35 -0.25
N ASP A 315 -11.52 -13.04 -1.48
CA ASP A 315 -11.26 -11.68 -1.95
C ASP A 315 -12.20 -11.29 -3.10
N PHE A 316 -12.37 -9.99 -3.29
CA PHE A 316 -13.04 -9.40 -4.43
C PHE A 316 -11.99 -8.95 -5.45
N GLN A 317 -12.20 -9.28 -6.73
CA GLN A 317 -11.26 -8.99 -7.80
C GLN A 317 -11.73 -7.80 -8.65
N LEU A 318 -10.91 -6.75 -8.69
CA LEU A 318 -11.16 -5.51 -9.42
C LEU A 318 -10.09 -5.30 -10.50
N GLN A 319 -10.48 -5.15 -11.75
CA GLN A 319 -9.64 -4.55 -12.77
C GLN A 319 -9.73 -3.03 -12.63
N THR A 320 -8.61 -2.35 -12.36
CA THR A 320 -8.63 -0.94 -11.97
C THR A 320 -8.91 0.00 -13.14
N GLY A 321 -8.35 -0.31 -14.32
CA GLY A 321 -8.37 0.57 -15.48
C GLY A 321 -7.69 1.94 -15.22
N ALA A 322 -6.89 2.05 -14.16
CA ALA A 322 -6.29 3.32 -13.72
C ALA A 322 -5.00 3.63 -14.49
N SER A 323 -4.75 4.92 -14.75
CA SER A 323 -3.40 5.37 -15.12
C SER A 323 -2.50 5.44 -13.90
N SER A 324 -1.18 5.50 -14.10
CA SER A 324 -0.18 5.73 -13.04
C SER A 324 -0.37 7.03 -12.26
N SER A 325 -1.20 7.95 -12.77
CA SER A 325 -1.57 9.20 -12.09
C SER A 325 -2.86 9.10 -11.26
N ASP A 326 -3.67 8.07 -11.49
CA ASP A 326 -4.97 7.85 -10.83
C ASP A 326 -4.91 6.80 -9.70
N ILE A 327 -3.85 5.99 -9.67
CA ILE A 327 -3.60 4.98 -8.63
C ILE A 327 -2.19 5.09 -8.08
N SER A 328 -2.06 5.06 -6.75
CA SER A 328 -0.77 5.23 -6.08
C SER A 328 -0.72 4.58 -4.71
N ALA A 329 0.51 4.34 -4.22
CA ALA A 329 0.75 3.99 -2.83
C ALA A 329 0.06 5.00 -1.88
N GLY A 330 -0.56 4.51 -0.82
CA GLY A 330 -1.29 5.30 0.17
C GLY A 330 -2.76 5.56 -0.18
N ASP A 331 -3.24 5.16 -1.36
CA ASP A 331 -4.66 5.23 -1.69
C ASP A 331 -5.48 4.45 -0.66
N THR A 332 -6.41 5.14 -0.01
CA THR A 332 -7.14 4.61 1.14
C THR A 332 -8.53 4.14 0.72
N ILE A 333 -8.86 2.89 1.05
CA ILE A 333 -10.15 2.28 0.76
C ILE A 333 -10.81 1.87 2.09
N THR A 334 -12.12 2.06 2.20
CA THR A 334 -12.90 1.66 3.37
C THR A 334 -13.95 0.62 2.98
N GLN A 335 -14.02 -0.46 3.75
CA GLN A 335 -15.13 -1.41 3.70
C GLN A 335 -16.16 -1.05 4.77
N ILE A 336 -17.41 -0.94 4.38
CA ILE A 336 -18.56 -0.81 5.26
C ILE A 336 -19.26 -2.16 5.29
N VAL A 337 -19.21 -2.83 6.44
CA VAL A 337 -19.88 -4.12 6.65
C VAL A 337 -21.14 -3.88 7.45
N THR A 338 -22.29 -4.21 6.86
CA THR A 338 -23.60 -4.12 7.52
C THR A 338 -24.07 -5.52 7.87
N THR A 339 -24.19 -5.80 9.17
CA THR A 339 -24.69 -7.10 9.62
C THR A 339 -26.20 -7.24 9.38
N SER A 340 -26.70 -8.47 9.39
CA SER A 340 -28.14 -8.77 9.15
C SER A 340 -29.13 -8.08 10.12
N ASP A 341 -28.66 -7.62 11.29
CA ASP A 341 -29.44 -6.80 12.24
C ASP A 341 -29.34 -5.28 11.99
N GLY A 342 -28.66 -4.87 10.90
CA GLY A 342 -28.50 -3.49 10.45
C GLY A 342 -27.38 -2.71 11.15
N LYS A 343 -26.39 -3.39 11.75
CA LYS A 343 -25.26 -2.72 12.39
C LYS A 343 -24.09 -2.60 11.42
N GLU A 344 -23.68 -1.35 11.17
CA GLU A 344 -22.50 -1.03 10.37
C GLU A 344 -21.21 -1.09 11.19
N THR A 345 -20.17 -1.66 10.59
CA THR A 345 -18.78 -1.64 11.05
C THR A 345 -17.88 -1.26 9.88
N THR A 346 -16.91 -0.38 10.12
CA THR A 346 -16.00 0.10 9.07
C THR A 346 -14.60 -0.47 9.25
N TYR A 347 -13.98 -0.93 8.17
CA TYR A 347 -12.59 -1.35 8.10
C TYR A 347 -11.87 -0.47 7.08
N THR A 348 -10.63 -0.08 7.35
CA THR A 348 -9.86 0.81 6.46
C THR A 348 -8.50 0.20 6.16
N ALA A 349 -8.07 0.30 4.91
CA ALA A 349 -6.75 -0.13 4.47
C ALA A 349 -6.17 0.86 3.47
N SER A 350 -4.84 0.86 3.35
CA SER A 350 -4.13 1.60 2.32
C SER A 350 -3.49 0.66 1.30
N LEU A 351 -3.50 1.08 0.04
CA LEU A 351 -2.76 0.44 -1.02
C LEU A 351 -1.27 0.63 -0.78
N GLN A 352 -0.52 -0.46 -0.63
CA GLN A 352 0.90 -0.39 -0.27
C GLN A 352 1.74 0.19 -1.41
N PHE A 353 1.52 -0.30 -2.64
CA PHE A 353 2.11 0.19 -3.88
C PHE A 353 1.30 -0.35 -5.08
N VAL A 354 1.74 -0.02 -6.29
CA VAL A 354 1.31 -0.66 -7.54
C VAL A 354 2.55 -1.09 -8.32
N PHE A 355 2.49 -2.23 -9.00
CA PHE A 355 3.57 -2.63 -9.91
C PHE A 355 3.60 -1.68 -11.11
N TYR A 356 4.77 -1.13 -11.43
CA TYR A 356 5.01 -0.41 -12.68
C TYR A 356 5.59 -1.29 -13.77
N SER A 357 6.02 -2.50 -13.41
CA SER A 357 6.73 -3.41 -14.28
C SER A 357 6.45 -4.85 -13.87
N THR A 358 6.71 -5.77 -14.78
CA THR A 358 6.75 -7.21 -14.50
C THR A 358 8.20 -7.67 -14.33
N PRO A 359 8.44 -8.86 -13.75
CA PRO A 359 9.75 -9.49 -13.86
C PRO A 359 10.12 -9.69 -15.33
N ALA A 360 11.42 -9.72 -15.64
CA ALA A 360 11.90 -9.95 -17.01
C ALA A 360 13.00 -11.01 -17.04
N VAL A 361 12.78 -12.09 -17.80
CA VAL A 361 13.79 -13.13 -18.04
C VAL A 361 15.03 -12.50 -18.65
N LYS A 362 16.17 -12.64 -17.97
CA LYS A 362 17.48 -12.28 -18.52
C LYS A 362 18.05 -13.44 -19.33
N SER A 363 17.95 -14.65 -18.80
CA SER A 363 18.39 -15.88 -19.47
C SER A 363 17.79 -17.12 -18.83
N ILE A 364 17.62 -18.17 -19.63
CA ILE A 364 17.30 -19.51 -19.14
C ILE A 364 18.31 -20.49 -19.73
N VAL A 365 18.97 -21.28 -18.88
CA VAL A 365 19.85 -22.36 -19.31
C VAL A 365 19.16 -23.69 -19.06
N PHE A 366 18.95 -24.46 -20.11
CA PHE A 366 18.36 -25.79 -20.08
C PHE A 366 19.48 -26.85 -20.13
N ASN A 367 19.35 -27.91 -19.34
CA ASN A 367 20.13 -29.12 -19.54
C ASN A 367 19.52 -29.90 -20.72
N GLU A 368 20.26 -30.06 -21.82
CA GLU A 368 19.80 -30.80 -22.99
C GLU A 368 20.79 -31.95 -23.30
N GLY A 369 20.30 -33.20 -23.37
CA GLY A 369 21.14 -34.36 -23.68
C GLY A 369 22.21 -34.71 -22.63
N ASP A 370 23.21 -35.50 -23.02
CA ASP A 370 24.20 -36.10 -22.10
C ASP A 370 25.25 -35.11 -21.53
N ALA A 371 25.36 -33.89 -22.08
CA ALA A 371 26.30 -32.85 -21.60
C ALA A 371 26.13 -31.45 -22.25
N SER A 372 25.07 -31.18 -23.01
CA SER A 372 24.89 -29.88 -23.69
C SER A 372 23.97 -28.96 -22.88
N GLU A 373 24.31 -27.67 -22.87
CA GLU A 373 23.43 -26.62 -22.34
C GLU A 373 22.87 -25.81 -23.50
N LYS A 374 21.55 -25.61 -23.54
CA LYS A 374 20.93 -24.60 -24.40
C LYS A 374 20.68 -23.36 -23.56
N THR A 375 21.15 -22.21 -24.02
CA THR A 375 20.82 -20.92 -23.41
C THR A 375 19.81 -20.18 -24.26
N PHE A 376 18.67 -19.84 -23.65
CA PHE A 376 17.73 -18.87 -24.16
C PHE A 376 18.05 -17.49 -23.57
N THR A 377 18.15 -16.47 -24.43
CA THR A 377 18.36 -15.08 -24.02
C THR A 377 17.41 -14.20 -24.85
N PRO A 378 16.30 -13.73 -24.26
CA PRO A 378 15.35 -12.92 -24.99
C PRO A 378 15.96 -11.58 -25.38
N THR A 379 15.53 -11.05 -26.53
CA THR A 379 15.83 -9.68 -26.95
C THR A 379 14.58 -8.84 -26.75
N TYR A 380 14.67 -7.83 -25.89
CA TYR A 380 13.54 -6.93 -25.61
C TYR A 380 13.61 -5.66 -26.50
N PRO A 381 12.45 -5.11 -26.91
CA PRO A 381 11.10 -5.66 -26.70
C PRO A 381 10.88 -6.94 -27.53
N VAL A 382 10.18 -7.91 -26.95
CA VAL A 382 9.82 -9.16 -27.62
C VAL A 382 8.63 -8.89 -28.53
N SER A 383 8.67 -9.36 -29.77
CA SER A 383 7.54 -9.26 -30.70
C SER A 383 6.69 -10.52 -30.66
N GLU A 384 5.42 -10.40 -31.04
CA GLU A 384 4.59 -11.58 -31.32
C GLU A 384 5.26 -12.47 -32.39
N GLY A 385 5.47 -13.75 -32.07
CA GLY A 385 6.18 -14.71 -32.94
C GLY A 385 7.66 -14.92 -32.59
N ASP A 386 8.24 -14.14 -31.69
CA ASP A 386 9.60 -14.38 -31.20
C ASP A 386 9.64 -15.60 -30.25
N GLU A 387 10.83 -16.22 -30.10
CA GLU A 387 11.01 -17.40 -29.24
C GLU A 387 10.62 -17.08 -27.78
N GLY A 388 9.81 -17.94 -27.15
CA GLY A 388 9.24 -17.75 -25.81
C GLY A 388 7.79 -17.26 -25.79
N THR A 389 7.24 -16.89 -26.95
CA THR A 389 5.82 -16.58 -27.12
C THR A 389 4.97 -17.83 -27.37
N THR A 390 3.64 -17.71 -27.23
CA THR A 390 2.71 -18.82 -27.51
C THR A 390 2.84 -19.35 -28.95
N SER A 391 3.08 -18.44 -29.90
CA SER A 391 3.16 -18.77 -31.32
C SER A 391 4.52 -19.36 -31.72
N ASN A 392 5.56 -19.11 -30.92
CA ASN A 392 6.90 -19.67 -31.10
C ASN A 392 7.52 -20.00 -29.72
N PRO A 393 7.10 -21.12 -29.08
CA PRO A 393 7.62 -21.50 -27.78
C PRO A 393 9.12 -21.79 -27.80
N ILE A 394 9.79 -21.64 -26.66
CA ILE A 394 11.18 -22.09 -26.49
C ILE A 394 11.18 -23.62 -26.66
N GLN A 395 11.93 -24.07 -27.65
CA GLN A 395 12.09 -25.49 -27.91
C GLN A 395 13.03 -26.09 -26.86
N VAL A 396 12.61 -27.13 -26.15
CA VAL A 396 13.39 -27.77 -25.08
C VAL A 396 13.51 -29.27 -25.31
N SER A 397 14.62 -29.84 -24.86
CA SER A 397 14.91 -31.28 -24.90
C SER A 397 15.15 -31.81 -23.49
N ALA A 398 14.63 -32.99 -23.18
CA ALA A 398 14.99 -33.68 -21.95
C ALA A 398 16.45 -34.17 -21.98
N ASP A 399 17.06 -34.30 -20.81
CA ASP A 399 18.36 -34.97 -20.65
C ASP A 399 18.26 -36.49 -20.86
N ALA A 400 19.39 -37.20 -20.76
CA ALA A 400 19.43 -38.65 -20.95
C ALA A 400 18.60 -39.44 -19.92
N SER A 401 18.24 -38.83 -18.79
CA SER A 401 17.36 -39.40 -17.76
C SER A 401 15.89 -39.04 -17.98
N GLY A 402 15.58 -38.22 -18.99
CA GLY A 402 14.22 -37.75 -19.28
C GLY A 402 13.81 -36.50 -18.48
N ASN A 403 14.76 -35.81 -17.83
CA ASN A 403 14.47 -34.64 -17.00
C ASN A 403 14.73 -33.34 -17.77
N ILE A 404 13.90 -32.34 -17.51
CA ILE A 404 14.07 -30.96 -17.99
C ILE A 404 14.29 -30.08 -16.77
N THR A 405 15.47 -29.48 -16.68
CA THR A 405 15.90 -28.58 -15.61
C THR A 405 16.27 -27.24 -16.22
N MET A 406 15.81 -26.16 -15.59
CA MET A 406 15.96 -24.79 -16.06
C MET A 406 16.67 -23.96 -15.01
N LYS A 407 17.86 -23.43 -15.32
CA LYS A 407 18.49 -22.38 -14.54
C LYS A 407 18.04 -21.03 -15.08
N ILE A 408 17.20 -20.34 -14.31
CA ILE A 408 16.54 -19.10 -14.69
C ILE A 408 17.26 -17.95 -13.99
N THR A 409 17.63 -16.92 -14.76
CA THR A 409 18.03 -15.62 -14.23
C THR A 409 17.01 -14.59 -14.68
N VAL A 410 16.47 -13.83 -13.73
CA VAL A 410 15.33 -12.93 -13.96
C VAL A 410 15.55 -11.61 -13.22
N TYR A 411 15.22 -10.49 -13.86
CA TYR A 411 15.15 -9.18 -13.24
C TYR A 411 13.91 -9.05 -12.37
N ARG A 412 14.05 -8.44 -11.19
CA ARG A 412 12.92 -8.18 -10.29
C ARG A 412 11.90 -7.22 -10.93
N PRO A 413 10.61 -7.31 -10.56
CA PRO A 413 9.63 -6.29 -10.93
C PRO A 413 9.90 -4.98 -10.18
N GLN A 414 9.34 -3.88 -10.71
CA GLN A 414 9.52 -2.54 -10.15
C GLN A 414 8.21 -1.90 -9.69
N ARG A 415 8.32 -1.03 -8.69
CA ARG A 415 7.27 -0.11 -8.23
C ARG A 415 7.73 1.35 -8.34
N PRO A 416 6.81 2.33 -8.38
CA PRO A 416 7.18 3.72 -8.16
C PRO A 416 7.76 3.87 -6.75
N GLY A 417 8.83 4.66 -6.63
CA GLY A 417 9.38 5.00 -5.34
C GLY A 417 8.62 6.13 -4.65
N ILE A 418 8.57 6.07 -3.33
CA ILE A 418 7.95 7.10 -2.49
C ILE A 418 8.99 8.20 -2.29
N THR A 419 9.03 9.15 -3.22
CA THR A 419 10.07 10.20 -3.27
C THR A 419 10.21 10.97 -1.94
N ALA A 420 9.12 11.18 -1.22
CA ALA A 420 9.17 11.88 0.06
C ALA A 420 9.87 11.08 1.16
N ALA A 421 9.91 9.74 1.05
CA ALA A 421 10.71 8.84 1.89
C ALA A 421 12.20 8.80 1.47
N GLY A 422 12.58 9.54 0.43
CA GLY A 422 13.95 9.58 -0.10
C GLY A 422 14.28 8.44 -1.06
N GLU A 423 13.27 7.72 -1.54
CA GLU A 423 13.42 6.71 -2.58
C GLU A 423 13.68 7.33 -3.96
N ALA A 424 14.26 6.53 -4.85
CA ALA A 424 14.38 6.88 -6.26
C ALA A 424 13.00 6.94 -6.93
N SER A 425 12.94 7.31 -8.21
CA SER A 425 11.67 7.34 -8.93
C SER A 425 11.07 5.95 -9.15
N VAL A 426 11.93 4.94 -9.26
CA VAL A 426 11.54 3.54 -9.50
C VAL A 426 12.43 2.67 -8.61
N MET A 427 11.79 1.75 -7.88
CA MET A 427 12.43 0.82 -6.98
C MET A 427 12.22 -0.59 -7.51
N ASP A 428 13.28 -1.38 -7.59
CA ASP A 428 13.13 -2.81 -7.76
C ASP A 428 12.65 -3.42 -6.43
N ILE A 429 11.66 -4.30 -6.52
CA ILE A 429 10.98 -4.86 -5.36
C ILE A 429 11.76 -6.07 -4.87
N GLY A 430 12.28 -5.97 -3.65
CA GLY A 430 12.95 -7.04 -2.94
C GLY A 430 11.97 -7.91 -2.13
N ASN A 431 12.48 -8.76 -1.24
CA ASN A 431 11.72 -9.53 -0.25
C ASN A 431 10.58 -10.39 -0.84
N SER A 432 10.63 -10.65 -2.13
CA SER A 432 9.58 -11.35 -2.87
C SER A 432 9.68 -12.87 -2.68
N LEU A 433 8.53 -13.50 -2.54
CA LEU A 433 8.37 -14.92 -2.76
C LEU A 433 8.36 -15.21 -4.27
N ILE A 434 9.32 -16.01 -4.71
CA ILE A 434 9.51 -16.38 -6.11
C ILE A 434 9.01 -17.81 -6.32
N SER A 435 8.23 -17.98 -7.40
CA SER A 435 7.72 -19.28 -7.80
C SER A 435 7.51 -19.38 -9.31
N ILE A 436 7.61 -20.59 -9.83
CA ILE A 436 7.10 -20.98 -11.13
C ILE A 436 5.68 -21.50 -10.95
N ASP A 437 4.71 -20.84 -11.58
CA ASP A 437 3.31 -21.26 -11.63
C ASP A 437 2.97 -21.83 -13.01
N ILE A 438 2.34 -23.00 -13.03
CA ILE A 438 1.90 -23.69 -14.25
C ILE A 438 0.38 -23.90 -14.12
N PRO A 439 -0.43 -22.91 -14.55
CA PRO A 439 -1.87 -22.97 -14.34
C PRO A 439 -2.55 -24.05 -15.21
N ASN A 440 -1.96 -24.41 -16.35
CA ASN A 440 -2.52 -25.38 -17.30
C ASN A 440 -1.54 -26.53 -17.54
N ALA A 441 -2.07 -27.75 -17.62
CA ALA A 441 -1.27 -28.92 -17.96
C ALA A 441 -0.69 -28.79 -19.38
N PRO A 442 0.46 -29.44 -19.67
CA PRO A 442 0.98 -29.51 -21.02
C PRO A 442 -0.06 -30.02 -22.02
N SER A 443 -0.04 -29.49 -23.25
CA SER A 443 -0.95 -29.95 -24.30
C SER A 443 -0.36 -29.83 -25.71
N ASP A 444 -0.82 -30.71 -26.61
CA ASP A 444 -0.51 -30.71 -28.04
C ASP A 444 -1.38 -29.73 -28.86
N GLY A 445 -2.06 -28.78 -28.19
CA GLY A 445 -3.06 -27.90 -28.78
C GLY A 445 -4.51 -28.37 -28.60
N SER A 446 -4.73 -29.51 -27.93
CA SER A 446 -6.03 -29.90 -27.37
C SER A 446 -6.34 -29.13 -26.06
N SER A 447 -7.58 -29.25 -25.57
CA SER A 447 -8.00 -28.61 -24.31
C SER A 447 -7.13 -29.11 -23.15
N SER A 448 -6.31 -28.23 -22.57
CA SER A 448 -5.46 -28.53 -21.44
C SER A 448 -6.28 -28.73 -20.16
N GLY A 449 -5.93 -29.73 -19.36
CA GLY A 449 -6.38 -29.84 -17.97
C GLY A 449 -5.76 -28.77 -17.08
N ASN A 450 -6.07 -28.83 -15.79
CA ASN A 450 -5.42 -27.97 -14.79
C ASN A 450 -3.95 -28.42 -14.64
N GLY A 451 -3.02 -27.47 -14.62
CA GLY A 451 -1.63 -27.76 -14.33
C GLY A 451 -1.39 -27.95 -12.83
N PRO A 452 -0.14 -28.17 -12.40
CA PRO A 452 0.20 -28.29 -10.99
C PRO A 452 -0.05 -26.99 -10.19
N GLY A 453 -0.27 -25.85 -10.85
CA GLY A 453 -0.20 -24.54 -10.21
C GLY A 453 1.25 -24.24 -9.84
N GLY A 454 1.48 -23.75 -8.63
CA GLY A 454 2.82 -23.46 -8.13
C GLY A 454 3.67 -24.72 -7.99
N CYS A 455 4.86 -24.73 -8.60
CA CYS A 455 5.82 -25.81 -8.41
C CYS A 455 6.19 -25.95 -6.92
N PRO A 456 6.30 -27.17 -6.39
CA PRO A 456 6.67 -27.39 -5.00
C PRO A 456 8.14 -27.02 -4.77
N VAL A 457 8.47 -26.58 -3.55
CA VAL A 457 9.84 -26.16 -3.17
C VAL A 457 10.91 -27.22 -3.44
N THR A 458 10.53 -28.51 -3.40
CA THR A 458 11.42 -29.64 -3.68
C THR A 458 11.90 -29.70 -5.14
N SER A 459 11.23 -28.99 -6.04
CA SER A 459 11.64 -28.86 -7.44
C SER A 459 12.68 -27.76 -7.66
N TYR A 460 13.02 -26.98 -6.63
CA TYR A 460 13.97 -25.88 -6.75
C TYR A 460 15.31 -26.21 -6.13
N THR A 461 16.35 -25.62 -6.70
CA THR A 461 17.66 -25.45 -6.09
C THR A 461 18.10 -24.01 -6.33
N GLU A 462 18.72 -23.40 -5.33
CA GLU A 462 19.26 -22.04 -5.44
C GLU A 462 20.72 -22.02 -5.00
N SER A 463 21.47 -21.05 -5.53
CA SER A 463 22.85 -20.76 -5.13
C SER A 463 23.11 -19.26 -5.13
N ASP A 464 22.03 -18.48 -5.19
CA ASP A 464 22.08 -17.04 -5.33
C ASP A 464 22.21 -16.45 -3.92
N PRO A 465 23.17 -15.53 -3.68
CA PRO A 465 23.38 -14.98 -2.35
C PRO A 465 22.16 -14.28 -1.77
N ASP A 466 21.24 -13.83 -2.62
CA ASP A 466 20.02 -13.13 -2.21
C ASP A 466 18.79 -14.04 -2.23
N LEU A 467 18.92 -15.36 -2.40
CA LEU A 467 17.80 -16.31 -2.30
C LEU A 467 17.98 -17.27 -1.13
N GLU A 468 16.86 -17.66 -0.54
CA GLU A 468 16.79 -18.80 0.36
C GLU A 468 15.51 -19.61 0.14
N ILE A 469 15.51 -20.86 0.59
CA ILE A 469 14.29 -21.68 0.65
C ILE A 469 13.53 -21.32 1.93
N SER A 470 12.34 -20.74 1.80
CA SER A 470 11.45 -20.40 2.92
C SER A 470 10.06 -20.98 2.73
N GLY A 471 9.69 -21.94 3.60
CA GLY A 471 8.42 -22.65 3.49
C GLY A 471 8.30 -23.43 2.18
N GLU A 472 7.30 -23.08 1.37
CA GLU A 472 6.98 -23.76 0.09
C GLU A 472 7.46 -23.00 -1.16
N LYS A 473 8.20 -21.88 -0.99
CA LYS A 473 8.66 -21.03 -2.10
C LYS A 473 10.13 -20.62 -1.92
N LEU A 474 10.70 -19.99 -2.95
CA LEU A 474 11.97 -19.27 -2.83
C LEU A 474 11.69 -17.88 -2.26
N GLN A 475 12.48 -17.45 -1.28
CA GLN A 475 12.41 -16.13 -0.69
C GLN A 475 13.61 -15.32 -1.17
N ASP A 476 13.33 -14.19 -1.79
CA ASP A 476 14.33 -13.14 -2.00
C ASP A 476 14.63 -12.45 -0.67
N THR A 477 15.90 -12.31 -0.34
CA THR A 477 16.38 -11.77 0.94
C THR A 477 16.95 -10.36 0.79
N ALA A 478 17.03 -9.85 -0.44
CA ALA A 478 17.34 -8.46 -0.69
C ALA A 478 16.13 -7.57 -0.37
N GLY A 479 16.32 -6.46 0.34
CA GLY A 479 15.29 -5.42 0.46
C GLY A 479 15.21 -4.54 -0.79
N ASP A 480 14.22 -3.65 -0.86
CA ASP A 480 14.01 -2.75 -2.02
C ASP A 480 15.23 -1.87 -2.35
N TYR A 481 15.58 -1.79 -3.63
CA TYR A 481 16.75 -1.07 -4.12
C TYR A 481 16.45 -0.13 -5.29
N ASP A 482 17.31 0.89 -5.45
CA ASP A 482 17.20 1.88 -6.52
C ASP A 482 17.53 1.24 -7.88
N SER A 483 16.52 1.17 -8.75
CA SER A 483 16.64 0.58 -10.10
C SER A 483 17.56 1.35 -11.04
N SER A 484 17.92 2.60 -10.71
CA SER A 484 18.83 3.44 -11.49
C SER A 484 20.29 3.34 -11.06
N SER A 485 20.58 2.64 -9.94
CA SER A 485 21.94 2.45 -9.48
C SER A 485 22.68 1.55 -10.47
N THR A 486 23.77 2.07 -11.05
CA THR A 486 24.65 1.29 -11.95
C THR A 486 25.34 0.23 -11.12
N ASP A 487 24.71 -0.93 -11.06
CA ASP A 487 25.10 -2.24 -10.56
C ASP A 487 26.60 -2.43 -10.28
N SER A 488 27.08 -1.97 -9.13
CA SER A 488 28.36 -2.45 -8.57
C SER A 488 28.18 -3.67 -7.67
N ASP A 489 26.94 -4.00 -7.30
CA ASP A 489 26.65 -4.90 -6.18
C ASP A 489 25.90 -6.19 -6.59
N GLY A 490 25.49 -6.35 -7.85
CA GLY A 490 24.92 -7.60 -8.41
C GLY A 490 23.45 -7.84 -8.09
N ASN A 491 22.76 -6.87 -7.46
CA ASN A 491 21.50 -7.10 -6.79
C ASN A 491 20.26 -6.78 -7.65
N THR A 492 20.32 -6.81 -8.98
CA THR A 492 19.14 -6.50 -9.85
C THR A 492 18.38 -7.74 -10.31
N THR A 493 19.03 -8.90 -10.21
CA THR A 493 18.52 -10.19 -10.67
C THR A 493 18.63 -11.23 -9.60
N VAL A 494 17.77 -12.23 -9.69
CA VAL A 494 17.87 -13.48 -8.91
C VAL A 494 18.07 -14.64 -9.87
N THR A 495 18.82 -15.65 -9.44
CA THR A 495 19.09 -16.87 -10.20
C THR A 495 18.75 -18.13 -9.42
N PHE A 496 17.86 -18.95 -9.97
CA PHE A 496 17.50 -20.23 -9.37
C PHE A 496 17.35 -21.31 -10.43
N THR A 497 17.37 -22.56 -10.00
CA THR A 497 17.17 -23.71 -10.85
C THR A 497 15.88 -24.41 -10.47
N VAL A 498 15.08 -24.78 -11.47
CA VAL A 498 13.85 -25.56 -11.31
C VAL A 498 13.94 -26.84 -12.13
N ASP A 499 13.64 -27.98 -11.51
CA ASP A 499 13.37 -29.23 -12.19
C ASP A 499 11.89 -29.24 -12.62
N LEU A 500 11.67 -28.92 -13.90
CA LEU A 500 10.34 -28.84 -14.48
C LEU A 500 9.65 -30.20 -14.51
N THR A 501 10.40 -31.26 -14.77
CA THR A 501 9.87 -32.63 -14.78
C THR A 501 9.36 -33.02 -13.39
N SER A 502 10.14 -32.75 -12.34
CA SER A 502 9.71 -32.98 -10.95
C SER A 502 8.53 -32.10 -10.55
N CYS A 503 8.48 -30.85 -11.03
CA CYS A 503 7.33 -29.97 -10.79
C CYS A 503 6.02 -30.55 -11.37
N LEU A 504 6.01 -30.93 -12.65
CA LEU A 504 4.83 -31.48 -13.30
C LEU A 504 4.40 -32.82 -12.67
N ALA A 505 5.37 -33.67 -12.36
CA ALA A 505 5.11 -34.96 -11.72
C ALA A 505 4.44 -34.82 -10.34
N SER A 506 4.61 -33.69 -9.64
CA SER A 506 3.96 -33.44 -8.34
C SER A 506 2.43 -33.40 -8.42
N ALA A 507 1.88 -33.07 -9.59
CA ALA A 507 0.44 -33.11 -9.88
C ALA A 507 0.04 -34.29 -10.78
N SER A 508 0.91 -35.29 -10.94
CA SER A 508 0.72 -36.42 -11.88
C SER A 508 0.63 -36.01 -13.36
N GLU A 509 1.19 -34.85 -13.71
CA GLU A 509 1.28 -34.38 -15.09
C GLU A 509 2.61 -34.81 -15.73
N THR A 510 2.58 -35.08 -17.04
CA THR A 510 3.75 -35.36 -17.86
C THR A 510 3.92 -34.27 -18.90
N PHE A 511 5.14 -34.13 -19.44
CA PHE A 511 5.41 -33.22 -20.57
C PHE A 511 5.95 -34.05 -21.72
N ASP A 512 5.10 -34.49 -22.62
CA ASP A 512 5.47 -35.38 -23.72
C ASP A 512 5.97 -34.60 -24.95
N VAL A 513 6.66 -35.31 -25.85
CA VAL A 513 7.22 -34.70 -27.07
C VAL A 513 6.10 -34.18 -27.97
N GLY A 514 6.21 -32.92 -28.39
CA GLY A 514 5.24 -32.20 -29.20
C GLY A 514 4.21 -31.40 -28.38
N GLU A 515 4.21 -31.54 -27.06
CA GLU A 515 3.36 -30.73 -26.19
C GLU A 515 3.97 -29.36 -25.93
N LYS A 516 3.10 -28.42 -25.52
CA LYS A 516 3.43 -27.07 -25.10
C LYS A 516 2.96 -26.83 -23.68
N VAL A 517 3.72 -26.03 -22.93
CA VAL A 517 3.34 -25.61 -21.58
C VAL A 517 3.66 -24.14 -21.40
N SER A 518 2.76 -23.41 -20.73
CA SER A 518 3.02 -22.03 -20.29
C SER A 518 3.46 -22.02 -18.84
N LEU A 519 4.47 -21.22 -18.53
CA LEU A 519 4.98 -21.02 -17.17
C LEU A 519 4.88 -19.54 -16.85
N ASP A 520 4.46 -19.23 -15.63
CA ASP A 520 4.49 -17.89 -15.07
C ASP A 520 5.63 -17.81 -14.06
N ILE A 521 6.63 -16.97 -14.36
CA ILE A 521 7.70 -16.65 -13.41
C ILE A 521 7.18 -15.52 -12.53
N ALA A 522 6.75 -15.87 -11.33
CA ALA A 522 6.01 -15.00 -10.43
C ALA A 522 6.88 -14.51 -9.27
N PHE A 523 6.74 -13.23 -8.96
CA PHE A 523 7.22 -12.56 -7.76
C PHE A 523 6.00 -12.15 -6.97
N SER A 524 5.93 -12.58 -5.72
CA SER A 524 4.73 -12.40 -4.89
C SER A 524 5.07 -11.98 -3.47
N SER A 525 4.10 -11.43 -2.77
CA SER A 525 4.22 -11.16 -1.33
C SER A 525 3.55 -12.28 -0.51
N THR A 526 3.86 -12.38 0.77
CA THR A 526 3.15 -13.31 1.69
C THR A 526 1.68 -12.91 1.84
N ALA A 527 1.40 -11.61 1.69
CA ALA A 527 0.07 -11.03 1.69
C ALA A 527 -0.74 -11.44 0.46
N GLY A 528 -0.18 -11.34 -0.74
CA GLY A 528 -0.89 -11.74 -1.98
C GLY A 528 -0.62 -10.87 -3.21
N ASP A 529 0.25 -9.87 -3.14
CA ASP A 529 0.69 -9.14 -4.34
C ASP A 529 1.37 -10.12 -5.30
N ASN A 530 1.21 -9.92 -6.60
CA ASN A 530 1.78 -10.80 -7.61
C ASN A 530 2.15 -10.05 -8.90
N ALA A 531 3.41 -10.11 -9.30
CA ALA A 531 3.83 -9.76 -10.64
C ALA A 531 4.42 -10.98 -11.35
N ALA A 532 3.99 -11.23 -12.59
CA ALA A 532 4.45 -12.39 -13.33
C ALA A 532 4.69 -12.12 -14.81
N GLN A 533 5.72 -12.77 -15.34
CA GLN A 533 5.97 -12.88 -16.78
C GLN A 533 5.68 -14.31 -17.24
N LYS A 534 4.82 -14.43 -18.25
CA LYS A 534 4.49 -15.69 -18.90
C LYS A 534 5.46 -16.01 -20.03
N ILE A 535 5.99 -17.23 -20.04
CA ILE A 535 6.77 -17.83 -21.12
C ILE A 535 6.14 -19.13 -21.60
N TRP A 536 6.48 -19.57 -22.81
CA TRP A 536 6.04 -20.83 -23.38
C TRP A 536 7.20 -21.73 -23.74
N LEU A 537 7.07 -23.03 -23.42
CA LEU A 537 7.99 -24.08 -23.84
C LEU A 537 7.27 -25.10 -24.73
N GLU A 538 8.02 -25.76 -25.60
CA GLU A 538 7.58 -26.92 -26.38
C GLU A 538 8.64 -28.02 -26.29
N ARG A 539 8.22 -29.24 -25.92
CA ARG A 539 9.16 -30.35 -25.81
C ARG A 539 9.43 -30.98 -27.17
N THR A 540 10.71 -31.08 -27.54
CA THR A 540 11.14 -31.61 -28.85
C THR A 540 11.76 -33.00 -28.79
N SER A 541 12.24 -33.43 -27.62
CA SER A 541 12.76 -34.80 -27.38
C SER A 541 12.66 -35.23 -25.93
#